data_AF-A0A9D1XXV9-F1
#
_entry.id   AF-A0A9D1XXV9-F1
#
_cell.length_a   1.000
_cell.length_b   1.000
_cell.length_c   1.000
_cell.angle_alpha   90.00
_cell.angle_beta   90.00
_cell.angle_gamma   90.00
#
_symmetry.space_group_name_H-M   'P 1'
#
loop_
_entity.id
_entity.type
_entity.pdbx_description
1 polymer ?
#
loop_
_entity_poly.entity_id
_entity_poly.type
_entity_poly.pdbx_seq_one_letter_code
_entity_poly.pdbx_strand_id
1 'polypeptide(L)'
;MPFCAIQCPNCGSISCHKGDGGTYVCESCDTSFIWRENSPSTIVNTASDQVLASLNSCTNALDTLYGDSVDDDFEILDGIGRKYHEILQQRPDCWQAYWGLVRVLTVNFHDENISRSEFGEAQSYYNKALRFAEARYPEDVANMKRIWKDYQSRIMGVFDESEKEFTELRNEYNELLSEYEAVSESYNLKRGRLANTQHNLEQRKQKVVKAFKLAVKVLIISIVVVVAIGLFDRALSGKLTTAASILNVITIGLFVYHCARRVEYTVTTLQLQKQLEDESAKLKEYSCDLDDYKTELGEYEDRLS
;
A
#
# COMPACT_ATOMS: atom_id res chain seq x y z
N MET A 1 28.45 35.72 37.77
CA MET A 1 27.60 35.39 38.94
C MET A 1 26.64 34.30 38.51
N PRO A 2 26.81 33.02 38.88
CA PRO A 2 25.76 32.04 38.64
C PRO A 2 24.72 32.12 39.77
N PHE A 3 23.46 32.29 39.35
CA PHE A 3 22.26 32.54 40.15
C PHE A 3 21.54 31.23 40.48
N CYS A 4 21.93 30.56 41.56
CA CYS A 4 21.04 29.59 42.20
C CYS A 4 20.86 29.99 43.66
N ALA A 5 19.63 30.32 44.04
CA ALA A 5 19.29 30.57 45.44
C ALA A 5 19.53 29.28 46.24
N ILE A 6 20.20 29.42 47.39
CA ILE A 6 20.53 28.30 48.26
C ILE A 6 19.24 27.80 48.90
N GLN A 7 18.81 26.59 48.53
CA GLN A 7 17.56 26.00 49.02
C GLN A 7 17.84 25.01 50.16
N CYS A 8 17.12 25.14 51.26
CA CYS A 8 17.22 24.24 52.40
C CYS A 8 16.78 22.82 51.99
N PRO A 9 17.61 21.79 52.20
CA PRO A 9 17.26 20.42 51.83
C PRO A 9 16.15 19.83 52.71
N ASN A 10 15.91 20.39 53.90
CA ASN A 10 14.91 19.86 54.84
C ASN A 10 13.50 20.39 54.55
N CYS A 11 13.36 21.68 54.22
CA CYS A 11 12.05 22.32 54.06
C CYS A 11 11.84 23.05 52.72
N GLY A 12 12.84 23.07 51.84
CA GLY A 12 12.75 23.74 50.55
C GLY A 12 12.79 25.27 50.60
N SER A 13 12.99 25.87 51.78
CA SER A 13 13.07 27.33 51.92
C SER A 13 14.35 27.88 51.30
N ILE A 14 14.24 28.99 50.57
CA ILE A 14 15.37 29.73 49.97
C ILE A 14 16.01 30.73 50.94
N SER A 15 15.44 30.90 52.14
CA SER A 15 15.94 31.78 53.20
C SER A 15 17.00 31.05 54.03
N CYS A 16 18.25 31.06 53.54
CA CYS A 16 19.39 30.47 54.22
C CYS A 16 20.52 31.50 54.36
N HIS A 17 21.09 31.64 55.56
CA HIS A 17 22.26 32.49 55.81
C HIS A 17 23.50 31.65 56.12
N LYS A 18 24.69 32.23 55.88
CA LYS A 18 25.96 31.56 56.10
C LYS A 18 26.32 31.62 57.59
N GLY A 19 26.46 30.46 58.22
CA GLY A 19 26.97 30.31 59.58
C GLY A 19 28.49 30.11 59.62
N ASP A 20 29.02 29.91 60.83
CA ASP A 20 30.46 29.71 61.05
C ASP A 20 30.97 28.38 60.48
N GLY A 21 32.20 28.36 59.97
CA GLY A 21 32.83 27.13 59.47
C GLY A 21 32.34 26.63 58.10
N GLY A 22 31.59 27.45 57.34
CA GLY A 22 31.15 27.10 55.99
C GLY A 22 29.81 26.35 55.92
N THR A 23 29.07 26.29 57.03
CA THR A 23 27.69 25.81 57.08
C THR A 23 26.71 26.94 56.72
N TYR A 24 25.52 26.58 56.26
CA TYR A 24 24.36 27.43 56.05
C TYR A 24 23.26 27.02 57.02
N VAL A 25 22.52 27.99 57.56
CA VAL A 25 21.41 27.77 58.47
C VAL A 25 20.13 28.26 57.82
N CYS A 26 19.11 27.41 57.79
CA CYS A 26 17.80 27.76 57.26
C CYS A 26 16.99 28.54 58.30
N GLU A 27 16.52 29.73 57.94
CA GLU A 27 15.74 30.59 58.85
C GLU A 27 14.34 30.03 59.14
N SER A 28 13.82 29.18 58.26
CA SER A 28 12.46 28.63 58.39
C SER A 28 12.36 27.41 59.30
N CYS A 29 13.43 26.63 59.44
CA CYS A 29 13.42 25.37 60.19
C CYS A 29 14.67 25.14 61.06
N ASP A 30 15.53 26.16 61.17
CA ASP A 30 16.75 26.18 61.99
C ASP A 30 17.74 25.04 61.68
N THR A 31 17.62 24.43 60.50
CA THR A 31 18.45 23.31 60.08
C THR A 31 19.77 23.81 59.50
N SER A 32 20.89 23.31 60.03
CA SER A 32 22.24 23.58 59.54
C SER A 32 22.68 22.57 58.48
N PHE A 33 23.23 23.02 57.35
CA PHE A 33 23.72 22.18 56.26
C PHE A 33 24.96 22.77 55.57
N ILE A 34 25.77 21.97 54.88
CA ILE A 34 26.96 22.47 54.16
C ILE A 34 26.61 22.63 52.68
N TRP A 35 26.85 23.83 52.12
CA TRP A 35 26.69 24.12 50.70
C TRP A 35 28.06 24.24 50.04
N ARG A 36 28.33 23.49 48.96
CA ARG A 36 29.54 23.65 48.15
C ARG A 36 29.19 24.34 46.84
N GLU A 37 29.80 25.49 46.60
CA GLU A 37 29.76 26.17 45.31
C GLU A 37 30.34 25.23 44.23
N ASN A 38 29.54 24.94 43.20
CA ASN A 38 29.85 24.07 42.05
C ASN A 38 29.78 22.54 42.29
N SER A 39 28.87 22.06 43.13
CA SER A 39 28.52 20.63 43.13
C SER A 39 27.00 20.43 43.19
N PRO A 40 26.39 19.70 42.21
CA PRO A 40 25.01 19.22 42.31
C PRO A 40 24.86 18.10 43.38
N SER A 41 25.94 17.72 44.04
CA SER A 41 25.99 16.67 45.04
C SER A 41 25.88 17.24 46.45
N THR A 42 24.65 17.38 46.93
CA THR A 42 24.39 17.19 48.36
C THR A 42 24.87 15.77 48.73
N ILE A 43 25.56 15.60 49.85
CA ILE A 43 26.03 14.29 50.30
C ILE A 43 24.81 13.37 50.48
N VAL A 44 24.69 12.42 49.56
CA VAL A 44 23.64 11.40 49.53
C VAL A 44 24.00 10.32 50.53
N ASN A 45 23.29 10.26 51.65
CA ASN A 45 23.51 9.22 52.66
C ASN A 45 22.46 8.11 52.64
N THR A 46 21.42 8.21 51.82
CA THR A 46 20.43 7.13 51.64
C THR A 46 20.12 6.88 50.16
N ALA A 47 19.80 5.62 49.82
CA ALA A 47 19.36 5.25 48.47
C ALA A 47 18.15 6.07 47.97
N SER A 48 17.32 6.58 48.89
CA SER A 48 16.16 7.42 48.57
C SER A 48 16.57 8.81 48.06
N ASP A 49 17.63 9.42 48.62
CA ASP A 49 18.09 10.75 48.20
C ASP A 49 18.79 10.70 46.83
N GLN A 50 19.42 9.57 46.51
CA GLN A 50 20.07 9.29 45.23
C GLN A 50 19.01 9.18 44.11
N VAL A 51 17.92 8.48 44.39
CA VAL A 51 16.76 8.38 43.50
C VAL A 51 16.13 9.76 43.28
N LEU A 52 15.96 10.56 44.32
CA LEU A 52 15.35 11.90 44.21
C LEU A 52 16.21 12.86 43.38
N ALA A 53 17.53 12.85 43.56
CA ALA A 53 18.46 13.66 42.77
C ALA A 53 18.42 13.26 41.27
N SER A 54 18.39 11.96 40.98
CA SER A 54 18.26 11.46 39.60
C SER A 54 16.91 11.84 38.98
N LEU A 55 15.81 11.77 39.73
CA LEU A 55 14.47 12.20 39.25
C LEU A 55 14.43 13.68 38.90
N ASN A 56 14.97 14.54 39.76
CA ASN A 56 15.02 15.98 39.52
C ASN A 56 15.89 16.31 38.30
N SER A 57 17.04 15.64 38.16
CA SER A 57 17.88 15.80 36.97
C SER A 57 17.16 15.39 35.68
N CYS A 58 16.39 14.29 35.69
CA CYS A 58 15.65 13.84 34.51
C CYS A 58 14.46 14.75 34.19
N THR A 59 13.77 15.26 35.22
CA THR A 59 12.64 16.18 35.07
C THR A 59 13.07 17.50 34.47
N ASN A 60 14.16 18.10 34.98
CA ASN A 60 14.69 19.36 34.45
C ASN A 60 15.17 19.21 33.00
N ALA A 61 15.77 18.07 32.65
CA ALA A 61 16.19 17.80 31.28
C ALA A 61 14.98 17.71 30.33
N LEU A 62 13.92 17.00 30.75
CA LEU A 62 12.67 16.94 29.98
C LEU A 62 12.03 18.33 29.82
N ASP A 63 11.92 19.11 30.89
CA ASP A 63 11.30 20.44 30.85
C ASP A 63 12.08 21.40 29.94
N THR A 64 13.41 21.22 29.84
CA THR A 64 14.25 21.96 28.89
C THR A 64 13.96 21.56 27.45
N LEU A 65 13.84 20.25 27.18
CA LEU A 65 13.49 19.74 25.86
C LEU A 65 12.11 20.23 25.41
N TYR A 66 11.10 20.22 26.27
CA TYR A 66 9.76 20.76 25.92
C TYR A 66 9.74 22.28 25.64
N GLY A 67 10.80 23.03 25.99
CA GLY A 67 10.88 24.48 25.85
C GLY A 67 11.49 24.98 24.54
N ASP A 68 12.31 24.17 23.87
CA ASP A 68 12.99 24.49 22.60
C ASP A 68 12.42 23.62 21.46
N SER A 69 12.58 24.03 20.20
CA SER A 69 12.19 23.19 19.04
C SER A 69 13.11 21.98 19.00
N VAL A 70 12.62 20.85 19.51
CA VAL A 70 13.36 19.59 19.61
C VAL A 70 13.51 19.00 18.22
N ASP A 71 14.58 19.34 17.53
CA ASP A 71 15.11 18.49 16.47
C ASP A 71 15.76 17.27 17.15
N ASP A 72 15.05 16.14 17.20
CA ASP A 72 15.56 14.76 17.17
C ASP A 72 16.76 14.36 18.05
N ASP A 73 16.88 14.86 19.28
CA ASP A 73 17.86 14.31 20.25
C ASP A 73 17.38 12.97 20.87
N PHE A 74 17.05 11.99 20.03
CA PHE A 74 16.62 10.64 20.42
C PHE A 74 17.61 9.97 21.39
N GLU A 75 18.92 10.23 21.24
CA GLU A 75 19.95 9.70 22.13
C GLU A 75 19.80 10.23 23.57
N ILE A 76 19.33 11.47 23.73
CA ILE A 76 19.06 12.08 25.04
C ILE A 76 17.81 11.46 25.65
N LEU A 77 16.73 11.29 24.87
CA LEU A 77 15.48 10.66 25.34
C LEU A 77 15.71 9.21 25.76
N ASP A 78 16.45 8.42 24.98
CA ASP A 78 16.86 7.06 25.33
C ASP A 78 17.69 7.03 26.62
N GLY A 79 18.62 7.98 26.76
CA GLY A 79 19.43 8.14 27.97
C GLY A 79 18.57 8.43 29.20
N ILE A 80 17.56 9.29 29.09
CA ILE A 80 16.62 9.62 30.16
C ILE A 80 15.71 8.42 30.47
N GLY A 81 15.19 7.74 29.45
CA GLY A 81 14.36 6.55 29.59
C GLY A 81 15.08 5.43 30.34
N ARG A 82 16.33 5.14 29.98
CA ARG A 82 17.18 4.16 30.70
C ARG A 82 17.34 4.50 32.18
N LYS A 83 17.58 5.78 32.51
CA LYS A 83 17.68 6.22 33.91
C LYS A 83 16.39 6.00 34.70
N TYR A 84 15.23 6.27 34.11
CA TYR A 84 13.96 5.96 34.77
C TYR A 84 13.77 4.46 34.98
N HIS A 85 14.16 3.62 34.02
CA HIS A 85 14.15 2.17 34.21
C HIS A 85 15.09 1.70 35.33
N GLU A 86 16.30 2.24 35.42
CA GLU A 86 17.24 1.98 36.53
C GLU A 86 16.64 2.37 37.88
N ILE A 87 15.98 3.52 37.96
CA ILE A 87 15.25 3.95 39.16
C ILE A 87 14.16 2.93 39.50
N LEU A 88 13.38 2.46 38.53
CA LEU A 88 12.32 1.48 38.75
C LEU A 88 12.83 0.09 39.17
N GLN A 89 14.05 -0.30 38.77
CA GLN A 89 14.69 -1.52 39.26
C GLN A 89 14.99 -1.42 40.77
N GLN A 90 15.36 -0.24 41.24
CA GLN A 90 15.67 0.02 42.65
C GLN A 90 14.41 0.35 43.48
N ARG A 91 13.44 1.02 42.86
CA ARG A 91 12.20 1.52 43.46
C ARG A 91 11.00 1.28 42.54
N PRO A 92 10.46 0.04 42.50
CA PRO A 92 9.32 -0.30 41.65
C PRO A 92 8.02 0.45 42.01
N ASP A 93 7.98 1.10 43.17
CA ASP A 93 6.88 1.91 43.69
C ASP A 93 6.99 3.41 43.35
N CYS A 94 8.06 3.82 42.65
CA CYS A 94 8.29 5.23 42.32
C CYS A 94 7.37 5.70 41.18
N TRP A 95 6.24 6.32 41.55
CA TRP A 95 5.29 6.85 40.57
C TRP A 95 5.90 7.94 39.67
N GLN A 96 6.84 8.74 40.19
CA GLN A 96 7.52 9.78 39.41
C GLN A 96 8.34 9.19 38.27
N ALA A 97 8.97 8.03 38.48
CA ALA A 97 9.73 7.37 37.42
C ALA A 97 8.82 6.81 36.33
N TYR A 98 7.66 6.23 36.70
CA TYR A 98 6.65 5.83 35.72
C TYR A 98 6.09 7.02 34.95
N TRP A 99 5.76 8.13 35.62
CA TRP A 99 5.30 9.35 34.95
C TRP A 99 6.38 9.95 34.06
N GLY A 100 7.65 9.90 34.48
CA GLY A 100 8.79 10.28 33.66
C GLY A 100 8.89 9.48 32.36
N LEU A 101 8.69 8.16 32.41
CA LEU A 101 8.64 7.31 31.20
C LEU A 101 7.47 7.66 30.29
N VAL A 102 6.29 7.96 30.85
CA VAL A 102 5.17 8.48 30.05
C VAL A 102 5.62 9.72 29.30
N ARG A 103 6.19 10.70 30.02
CA ARG A 103 6.66 11.95 29.42
C ARG A 103 7.65 11.70 28.29
N VAL A 104 8.69 10.88 28.51
CA VAL A 104 9.69 10.50 27.49
C VAL A 104 9.03 9.95 26.23
N LEU A 105 8.11 8.98 26.37
CA LEU A 105 7.39 8.40 25.23
C LEU A 105 6.47 9.41 24.55
N THR A 106 5.93 10.37 25.30
CA THR A 106 5.00 11.39 24.80
C THR A 106 5.66 12.67 24.28
N VAL A 107 6.99 12.82 24.37
CA VAL A 107 7.70 14.01 23.85
C VAL A 107 7.39 14.19 22.37
N ASN A 108 7.40 13.07 21.63
CA ASN A 108 7.21 13.05 20.18
C ASN A 108 5.75 12.83 19.77
N PHE A 109 4.79 13.06 20.67
CA PHE A 109 3.37 12.95 20.30
C PHE A 109 2.90 14.06 19.34
N HIS A 110 3.82 14.90 18.88
CA HIS A 110 3.65 15.86 17.81
C HIS A 110 3.96 15.27 16.42
N ASP A 111 4.62 14.11 16.35
CA ASP A 111 4.99 13.46 15.09
C ASP A 111 3.83 12.62 14.54
N GLU A 112 3.67 12.61 13.23
CA GLU A 112 2.60 11.89 12.52
C GLU A 112 2.71 10.34 12.63
N ASN A 113 3.82 9.83 13.17
CA ASN A 113 4.21 8.42 13.12
C ASN A 113 4.14 7.66 14.46
N ILE A 114 3.35 8.13 15.43
CA ILE A 114 3.21 7.42 16.72
C ILE A 114 2.57 6.05 16.49
N SER A 115 3.27 4.97 16.86
CA SER A 115 2.70 3.63 16.73
C SER A 115 1.67 3.33 17.83
N ARG A 116 0.69 2.47 17.53
CA ARG A 116 -0.24 1.93 18.54
C ARG A 116 0.49 1.21 19.69
N SER A 117 1.66 0.62 19.42
CA SER A 117 2.52 0.00 20.42
C SER A 117 3.09 0.99 21.41
N GLU A 118 3.67 2.11 20.95
CA GLU A 118 4.25 3.15 21.81
C GLU A 118 3.18 3.81 22.67
N PHE A 119 2.01 4.08 22.07
CA PHE A 119 0.86 4.58 22.84
C PHE A 119 0.41 3.59 23.92
N GLY A 120 0.33 2.30 23.60
CA GLY A 120 -0.01 1.24 24.55
C GLY A 120 1.01 1.12 25.70
N GLU A 121 2.30 1.29 25.40
CA GLU A 121 3.35 1.31 26.41
C GLU A 121 3.24 2.53 27.34
N ALA A 122 3.07 3.73 26.78
CA ALA A 122 2.85 4.95 27.54
C ALA A 122 1.62 4.83 28.44
N GLN A 123 0.52 4.26 27.93
CA GLN A 123 -0.69 4.01 28.71
C GLN A 123 -0.44 3.04 29.88
N SER A 124 0.38 2.01 29.67
CA SER A 124 0.78 1.07 30.72
C SER A 124 1.55 1.75 31.85
N TYR A 125 2.53 2.61 31.50
CA TYR A 125 3.27 3.39 32.51
C TYR A 125 2.39 4.41 33.22
N TYR A 126 1.49 5.09 32.51
CA TYR A 126 0.52 6.01 33.10
C TYR A 126 -0.36 5.33 34.15
N ASN A 127 -0.91 4.15 33.84
CA ASN A 127 -1.72 3.38 34.78
C ASN A 127 -0.94 2.98 36.03
N LYS A 128 0.36 2.63 35.88
CA LYS A 128 1.23 2.33 37.01
C LYS A 128 1.51 3.58 37.85
N ALA A 129 1.81 4.72 37.23
CA ALA A 129 2.02 5.99 37.91
C ALA A 129 0.81 6.38 38.75
N LEU A 130 -0.40 6.32 38.17
CA LEU A 130 -1.64 6.58 38.89
C LEU A 130 -1.78 5.65 40.10
N ARG A 131 -1.63 4.33 39.90
CA ARG A 131 -1.80 3.34 40.96
C ARG A 131 -0.92 3.61 42.17
N PHE A 132 0.33 4.03 41.96
CA PHE A 132 1.27 4.30 43.06
C PHE A 132 1.09 5.70 43.68
N ALA A 133 0.52 6.65 42.94
CA ALA A 133 0.30 8.02 43.41
C ALA A 133 -1.07 8.25 44.08
N GLU A 134 -2.11 7.50 43.70
CA GLU A 134 -3.53 7.79 43.97
C GLU A 134 -3.87 8.03 45.45
N ALA A 135 -3.24 7.29 46.36
CA ALA A 135 -3.52 7.41 47.80
C ALA A 135 -2.67 8.47 48.53
N ARG A 136 -1.54 8.89 47.95
CA ARG A 136 -0.52 9.71 48.64
C ARG A 136 -0.38 11.12 48.04
N TYR A 137 -0.74 11.29 46.78
CA TYR A 137 -0.47 12.50 45.99
C TYR A 137 -1.68 12.88 45.11
N PRO A 138 -2.81 13.31 45.72
CA PRO A 138 -4.05 13.56 44.98
C PRO A 138 -3.96 14.71 43.98
N GLU A 139 -3.17 15.75 44.27
CA GLU A 139 -2.97 16.88 43.37
C GLU A 139 -2.16 16.49 42.13
N ASP A 140 -1.07 15.73 42.31
CA ASP A 140 -0.26 15.20 41.21
C ASP A 140 -1.09 14.26 40.31
N VAL A 141 -1.94 13.43 40.91
CA VAL A 141 -2.87 12.54 40.19
C VAL A 141 -3.86 13.32 39.34
N ALA A 142 -4.43 14.42 39.87
CA ALA A 142 -5.32 15.28 39.09
C ALA A 142 -4.58 15.91 37.90
N ASN A 143 -3.33 16.36 38.11
CA ASN A 143 -2.52 16.91 37.05
C ASN A 143 -2.15 15.88 35.97
N MET A 144 -1.74 14.67 36.38
CA MET A 144 -1.46 13.55 35.48
C MET A 144 -2.67 13.20 34.62
N LYS A 145 -3.87 13.08 35.22
CA LYS A 145 -5.11 12.79 34.50
C LYS A 145 -5.43 13.85 33.44
N ARG A 146 -5.22 15.13 33.78
CA ARG A 146 -5.43 16.24 32.86
C ARG A 146 -4.48 16.17 31.67
N ILE A 147 -3.18 16.06 31.92
CA ILE A 147 -2.15 16.01 30.88
C ILE A 147 -2.33 14.76 29.99
N TRP A 148 -2.58 13.60 30.59
CA TRP A 148 -2.83 12.35 29.85
C TRP A 148 -4.05 12.44 28.93
N LYS A 149 -5.13 13.09 29.37
CA LYS A 149 -6.31 13.31 28.53
C LYS A 149 -5.97 14.11 27.28
N ASP A 150 -5.13 15.14 27.40
CA ASP A 150 -4.69 15.94 26.27
C ASP A 150 -3.85 15.10 25.29
N TYR A 151 -2.93 14.27 25.79
CA TYR A 151 -2.15 13.33 24.95
C TYR A 151 -3.04 12.33 24.22
N GLN A 152 -3.95 11.68 24.96
CA GLN A 152 -4.88 10.70 24.39
C GLN A 152 -5.75 11.33 23.30
N SER A 153 -6.28 12.53 23.51
CA SER A 153 -7.12 13.20 22.52
C SER A 153 -6.38 13.50 21.21
N ARG A 154 -5.09 13.84 21.28
CA ARG A 154 -4.27 14.12 20.09
C ARG A 154 -4.00 12.85 19.29
N ILE A 155 -3.55 11.80 19.97
CA ILE A 155 -3.23 10.51 19.33
C ILE A 155 -4.46 9.87 18.71
N MET A 156 -5.60 9.88 19.42
CA MET A 156 -6.82 9.33 18.86
C MET A 156 -7.24 10.08 17.58
N GLY A 157 -7.03 11.40 17.52
CA GLY A 157 -7.25 12.16 16.29
C GLY A 157 -6.34 11.72 15.13
N VAL A 158 -5.06 11.43 15.40
CA VAL A 158 -4.13 10.90 14.39
C VAL A 158 -4.55 9.51 13.92
N PHE A 159 -4.94 8.63 14.85
CA PHE A 159 -5.42 7.29 14.50
C PHE A 159 -6.73 7.31 13.71
N ASP A 160 -7.66 8.19 14.05
CA ASP A 160 -8.93 8.33 13.35
C ASP A 160 -8.71 8.86 11.92
N GLU A 161 -7.83 9.84 11.72
CA GLU A 161 -7.50 10.34 10.37
C GLU A 161 -6.76 9.28 9.55
N SER A 162 -5.78 8.59 10.13
CA SER A 162 -5.09 7.49 9.45
C SER A 162 -6.05 6.36 9.06
N GLU A 163 -6.98 5.98 9.95
CA GLU A 163 -7.99 4.96 9.65
C GLU A 163 -8.93 5.40 8.51
N LYS A 164 -9.27 6.68 8.46
CA LYS A 164 -10.05 7.27 7.38
C LYS A 164 -9.29 7.24 6.05
N GLU A 165 -8.02 7.66 6.03
CA GLU A 165 -7.17 7.60 4.83
C GLU A 165 -7.00 6.16 4.32
N PHE A 166 -6.76 5.19 5.21
CA PHE A 166 -6.71 3.77 4.85
C PHE A 166 -8.04 3.26 4.28
N THR A 167 -9.16 3.75 4.81
CA THR A 167 -10.51 3.39 4.33
C THR A 167 -10.77 3.98 2.95
N GLU A 168 -10.42 5.24 2.73
CA GLU A 168 -10.51 5.91 1.43
C GLU A 168 -9.65 5.20 0.39
N LEU A 169 -8.38 4.92 0.70
CA LEU A 169 -7.46 4.19 -0.16
C LEU A 169 -7.98 2.79 -0.52
N ARG A 170 -8.56 2.08 0.45
CA ARG A 170 -9.17 0.77 0.21
C ARG A 170 -10.40 0.84 -0.69
N ASN A 171 -11.21 1.89 -0.56
CA ASN A 171 -12.38 2.08 -1.42
C ASN A 171 -11.94 2.36 -2.87
N GLU A 172 -10.92 3.22 -3.07
CA GLU A 172 -10.32 3.48 -4.38
C GLU A 172 -9.76 2.20 -5.02
N TYR A 173 -9.02 1.39 -4.26
CA TYR A 173 -8.54 0.08 -4.72
C TYR A 173 -9.68 -0.84 -5.17
N ASN A 174 -10.76 -0.93 -4.39
CA ASN A 174 -11.90 -1.79 -4.74
C ASN A 174 -12.65 -1.30 -5.99
N GLU A 175 -12.76 0.01 -6.18
CA GLU A 175 -13.33 0.61 -7.39
C GLU A 175 -12.48 0.26 -8.61
N LEU A 176 -11.16 0.47 -8.53
CA LEU A 176 -10.20 0.13 -9.59
C LEU A 176 -10.21 -1.38 -9.91
N LEU A 177 -10.29 -2.23 -8.90
CA LEU A 177 -10.39 -3.68 -9.07
C LEU A 177 -11.68 -4.07 -9.80
N SER A 178 -12.80 -3.46 -9.46
CA SER A 178 -14.08 -3.69 -10.14
C SER A 178 -14.02 -3.26 -11.61
N GLU A 179 -13.36 -2.15 -11.93
CA GLU A 179 -13.15 -1.72 -13.31
C GLU A 179 -12.26 -2.71 -14.08
N TYR A 180 -11.14 -3.12 -13.48
CA TYR A 180 -10.25 -4.13 -14.05
C TYR A 180 -10.98 -5.43 -14.38
N GLU A 181 -11.81 -5.94 -13.47
CA GLU A 181 -12.60 -7.15 -13.68
C GLU A 181 -13.57 -7.00 -14.86
N ALA A 182 -14.26 -5.86 -14.96
CA ALA A 182 -15.19 -5.58 -16.06
C ALA A 182 -14.46 -5.50 -17.43
N VAL A 183 -13.30 -4.83 -17.48
CA VAL A 183 -12.47 -4.76 -18.70
C VAL A 183 -11.92 -6.14 -19.06
N SER A 184 -11.47 -6.91 -18.08
CA SER A 184 -10.95 -8.28 -18.26
C SER A 184 -12.01 -9.23 -18.80
N GLU A 185 -13.25 -9.17 -18.28
CA GLU A 185 -14.36 -9.97 -18.79
C GLU A 185 -14.70 -9.60 -20.24
N SER A 186 -14.79 -8.30 -20.54
CA SER A 186 -15.02 -7.78 -21.90
C SER A 186 -13.93 -8.22 -22.87
N TYR A 187 -12.66 -8.17 -22.45
CA TYR A 187 -11.51 -8.65 -23.20
C TYR A 187 -11.61 -10.15 -23.50
N ASN A 188 -11.88 -10.97 -22.48
CA ASN A 188 -12.00 -12.43 -22.63
C ASN A 188 -13.17 -12.81 -23.55
N LEU A 189 -14.29 -12.12 -23.44
CA LEU A 189 -15.45 -12.31 -24.31
C LEU A 189 -15.13 -11.98 -25.78
N LYS A 190 -14.47 -10.83 -26.03
CA LYS A 190 -14.03 -10.45 -27.38
C LYS A 190 -13.00 -11.43 -27.94
N ARG A 191 -12.04 -11.86 -27.12
CA ARG A 191 -11.03 -12.85 -27.49
C ARG A 191 -11.66 -14.19 -27.88
N GLY A 192 -12.66 -14.64 -27.13
CA GLY A 192 -13.44 -15.83 -27.43
C GLY A 192 -14.21 -15.73 -28.75
N ARG A 193 -14.86 -14.59 -29.02
CA ARG A 193 -15.52 -14.31 -30.30
C ARG A 193 -14.53 -14.35 -31.47
N LEU A 194 -13.37 -13.70 -31.33
CA LEU A 194 -12.32 -13.67 -32.35
C LEU A 194 -11.82 -15.09 -32.68
N ALA A 195 -11.53 -15.90 -31.65
CA ALA A 195 -11.11 -17.29 -31.81
C ALA A 195 -12.17 -18.14 -32.54
N ASN A 196 -13.46 -17.95 -32.21
CA ASN A 196 -14.55 -18.65 -32.88
C ASN A 196 -14.70 -18.20 -34.35
N THR A 197 -14.59 -16.90 -34.64
CA THR A 197 -14.60 -16.37 -36.01
C THR A 197 -13.43 -16.93 -36.84
N GLN A 198 -12.23 -16.99 -36.26
CA GLN A 198 -11.05 -17.58 -36.90
C GLN A 198 -11.25 -19.08 -37.18
N HIS A 199 -11.80 -19.83 -36.22
CA HIS A 199 -12.11 -21.24 -36.40
C HIS A 199 -13.15 -21.47 -37.52
N ASN A 200 -14.23 -20.66 -37.55
CA ASN A 200 -15.26 -20.72 -38.57
C ASN A 200 -14.72 -20.40 -39.98
N LEU A 201 -13.81 -19.43 -40.08
CA LEU A 201 -13.11 -19.12 -41.33
C LEU A 201 -12.30 -20.31 -41.82
N GLU A 202 -11.53 -20.94 -40.94
CA GLU A 202 -10.68 -22.07 -41.31
C GLU A 202 -11.51 -23.29 -41.75
N GLN A 203 -12.62 -23.56 -41.06
CA GLN A 203 -13.59 -24.58 -41.49
C GLN A 203 -14.19 -24.26 -42.87
N ARG A 204 -14.56 -23.01 -43.13
CA ARG A 204 -15.08 -22.58 -44.44
C ARG A 204 -14.04 -22.75 -45.55
N LYS A 205 -12.78 -22.34 -45.31
CA LYS A 205 -11.65 -22.55 -46.22
C LYS A 205 -11.48 -24.02 -46.58
N GLN A 206 -11.48 -24.91 -45.58
CA GLN A 206 -11.37 -26.34 -45.83
C GLN A 206 -12.54 -26.90 -46.64
N LYS A 207 -13.79 -26.49 -46.34
CA LYS A 207 -14.97 -26.90 -47.11
C LYS A 207 -14.89 -26.46 -48.57
N VAL A 208 -14.48 -25.21 -48.82
CA VAL A 208 -14.35 -24.69 -50.19
C VAL A 208 -13.21 -25.34 -50.96
N VAL A 209 -12.06 -25.57 -50.32
CA VAL A 209 -10.95 -26.29 -50.97
C VAL A 209 -11.37 -27.72 -51.34
N LYS A 210 -12.11 -28.42 -50.48
CA LYS A 210 -12.65 -29.76 -50.78
C LYS A 210 -13.64 -29.72 -51.95
N ALA A 211 -14.59 -28.78 -51.94
CA ALA A 211 -15.58 -28.61 -53.01
C ALA A 211 -14.91 -28.26 -54.34
N PHE A 212 -13.89 -27.39 -54.33
CA PHE A 212 -13.13 -27.01 -55.51
C PHE A 212 -12.34 -28.19 -56.08
N LYS A 213 -11.64 -28.96 -55.23
CA LYS A 213 -10.94 -30.19 -55.67
C LYS A 213 -11.90 -31.18 -56.34
N LEU A 214 -13.12 -31.32 -55.81
CA LEU A 214 -14.15 -32.16 -56.42
C LEU A 214 -14.62 -31.59 -57.77
N ALA A 215 -14.92 -30.30 -57.84
CA ALA A 215 -15.35 -29.63 -59.08
C ALA A 215 -14.30 -29.71 -60.18
N VAL A 216 -13.01 -29.51 -59.85
CA VAL A 216 -11.91 -29.67 -60.81
C VAL A 216 -11.81 -31.11 -61.31
N LYS A 217 -11.95 -32.12 -60.43
CA LYS A 217 -11.99 -33.53 -60.84
C LYS A 217 -13.15 -33.80 -61.82
N VAL A 218 -14.35 -33.29 -61.52
CA VAL A 218 -15.53 -33.42 -62.39
C VAL A 218 -15.30 -32.72 -63.73
N LEU A 219 -14.75 -31.51 -63.73
CA LEU A 219 -14.43 -30.76 -64.95
C LEU A 219 -13.45 -31.52 -65.85
N ILE A 220 -12.37 -32.07 -65.27
CA ILE A 220 -11.37 -32.86 -66.01
C ILE A 220 -12.02 -34.09 -66.64
N ILE A 221 -12.83 -34.83 -65.88
CA ILE A 221 -13.55 -36.01 -66.40
C ILE A 221 -14.49 -35.60 -67.53
N SER A 222 -15.28 -34.54 -67.37
CA SER A 222 -16.18 -34.04 -68.42
C SER A 222 -15.42 -33.64 -69.68
N ILE A 223 -14.29 -32.93 -69.57
CA ILE A 223 -13.46 -32.55 -70.72
C ILE A 223 -12.94 -33.80 -71.44
N VAL A 224 -12.43 -34.80 -70.71
CA VAL A 224 -11.93 -36.06 -71.31
C VAL A 224 -13.05 -36.78 -72.06
N VAL A 225 -14.25 -36.83 -71.51
CA VAL A 225 -15.43 -37.44 -72.17
C VAL A 225 -15.82 -36.66 -73.42
N VAL A 226 -15.87 -35.32 -73.37
CA VAL A 226 -16.16 -34.46 -74.54
C VAL A 226 -15.15 -34.70 -75.66
N VAL A 227 -13.86 -34.73 -75.33
CA VAL A 227 -12.78 -34.95 -76.31
C VAL A 227 -12.88 -36.36 -76.91
N ALA A 228 -13.14 -37.38 -76.09
CA ALA A 228 -13.31 -38.74 -76.57
C ALA A 228 -14.50 -38.88 -77.54
N ILE A 229 -15.65 -38.31 -77.20
CA ILE A 229 -16.84 -38.29 -78.07
C ILE A 229 -16.52 -37.54 -79.36
N GLY A 230 -15.91 -36.35 -79.29
CA GLY A 230 -15.56 -35.56 -80.47
C GLY A 230 -14.57 -36.26 -81.41
N LEU A 231 -13.58 -36.98 -80.85
CA LEU A 231 -12.64 -37.79 -81.64
C LEU A 231 -13.34 -38.98 -82.31
N PHE A 232 -14.22 -39.69 -81.60
CA PHE A 232 -15.01 -40.78 -82.16
C PHE A 232 -15.95 -40.31 -83.28
N ASP A 233 -16.66 -39.20 -83.06
CA ASP A 233 -17.64 -38.68 -84.00
C ASP A 233 -16.97 -38.15 -85.28
N ARG A 234 -15.78 -37.56 -85.14
CA ARG A 234 -14.94 -37.12 -86.26
C ARG A 234 -14.36 -38.29 -87.06
N ALA A 235 -14.01 -39.39 -86.39
CA ALA A 235 -13.56 -40.61 -87.04
C ALA A 235 -14.69 -41.31 -87.83
N LEU A 236 -15.93 -41.23 -87.35
CA LEU A 236 -17.08 -41.90 -87.97
C LEU A 236 -17.80 -41.08 -89.05
N SER A 237 -17.94 -39.76 -88.90
CA SER A 237 -18.85 -38.96 -89.74
C SER A 237 -18.20 -37.92 -90.64
N GLY A 238 -16.91 -37.60 -90.43
CA GLY A 238 -16.19 -36.60 -91.22
C GLY A 238 -16.66 -35.14 -91.06
N LYS A 239 -17.71 -34.87 -90.26
CA LYS A 239 -18.21 -33.52 -89.95
C LYS A 239 -18.47 -33.37 -88.45
N LEU A 240 -18.26 -32.16 -87.93
CA LEU A 240 -18.56 -31.85 -86.53
C LEU A 240 -20.09 -31.72 -86.36
N THR A 241 -20.69 -32.52 -85.49
CA THR A 241 -22.15 -32.52 -85.25
C THR A 241 -22.59 -31.46 -84.23
N THR A 242 -23.85 -31.05 -84.29
CA THR A 242 -24.53 -30.09 -83.39
C THR A 242 -24.53 -30.52 -81.90
N ALA A 243 -24.29 -31.80 -81.61
CA ALA A 243 -24.19 -32.30 -80.23
C ALA A 243 -22.91 -31.82 -79.53
N ALA A 244 -21.79 -31.72 -80.27
CA ALA A 244 -20.52 -31.25 -79.73
C ALA A 244 -20.57 -29.76 -79.33
N SER A 245 -21.33 -28.94 -80.05
CA SER A 245 -21.52 -27.51 -79.73
C SER A 245 -22.38 -27.31 -78.48
N ILE A 246 -23.44 -28.11 -78.29
CA ILE A 246 -24.27 -28.05 -77.05
C ILE A 246 -23.42 -28.41 -75.82
N LEU A 247 -22.59 -29.45 -75.93
CA LEU A 247 -21.73 -29.89 -74.82
C LEU A 247 -20.69 -28.83 -74.45
N ASN A 248 -20.12 -28.13 -75.43
CA ASN A 248 -19.21 -27.00 -75.20
C ASN A 248 -19.90 -25.85 -74.46
N VAL A 249 -21.14 -25.49 -74.82
CA VAL A 249 -21.90 -24.44 -74.12
C VAL A 249 -22.15 -24.81 -72.66
N ILE A 250 -22.53 -26.06 -72.37
CA ILE A 250 -22.71 -26.54 -70.99
C ILE A 250 -21.40 -26.44 -70.20
N THR A 251 -20.28 -26.82 -70.82
CA THR A 251 -18.96 -26.82 -70.17
C THR A 251 -18.52 -25.39 -69.86
N ILE A 252 -18.72 -24.46 -70.79
CA ILE A 252 -18.44 -23.02 -70.58
C ILE A 252 -19.36 -22.45 -69.50
N GLY A 253 -20.65 -22.78 -69.51
CA GLY A 253 -21.60 -22.33 -68.49
C GLY A 253 -21.22 -22.77 -67.07
N LEU A 254 -20.80 -24.03 -66.91
CA LEU A 254 -20.29 -24.55 -65.63
C LEU A 254 -18.99 -23.84 -65.22
N PHE A 255 -18.09 -23.58 -66.16
CA PHE A 255 -16.85 -22.86 -65.89
C PHE A 255 -17.11 -21.43 -65.39
N VAL A 256 -17.99 -20.69 -66.08
CA VAL A 256 -18.38 -19.32 -65.69
C VAL A 256 -19.06 -19.32 -64.32
N TYR A 257 -19.97 -20.26 -64.06
CA TYR A 257 -20.61 -20.42 -62.75
C TYR A 257 -19.59 -20.65 -61.62
N HIS A 258 -18.61 -21.52 -61.84
CA HIS A 258 -17.55 -21.78 -60.86
C HIS A 258 -16.63 -20.57 -60.65
N CYS A 259 -16.30 -19.83 -61.70
CA CYS A 259 -15.53 -18.58 -61.60
C CYS A 259 -16.28 -17.52 -60.80
N ALA A 260 -17.58 -17.29 -61.07
CA ALA A 260 -18.41 -16.35 -60.33
C ALA A 260 -18.46 -16.71 -58.83
N ARG A 261 -18.70 -17.99 -58.52
CA ARG A 261 -18.75 -18.47 -57.14
C ARG A 261 -17.41 -18.35 -56.41
N ARG A 262 -16.28 -18.46 -57.13
CA ARG A 262 -14.94 -18.25 -56.57
C ARG A 262 -14.71 -16.77 -56.23
N VAL A 263 -15.14 -15.85 -57.09
CA VAL A 263 -15.03 -14.41 -56.83
C VAL A 263 -15.83 -14.02 -55.58
N GLU A 264 -17.09 -14.45 -55.49
CA GLU A 264 -17.95 -14.21 -54.32
C GLU A 264 -17.33 -14.75 -53.01
N TYR A 265 -16.78 -15.96 -53.07
CA TYR A 265 -16.06 -16.54 -51.93
C TYR A 265 -14.82 -15.71 -51.55
N THR A 266 -14.03 -15.29 -52.54
CA THR A 266 -12.79 -14.54 -52.28
C THR A 266 -13.09 -13.20 -51.63
N VAL A 267 -14.13 -12.48 -52.13
CA VAL A 267 -14.60 -11.22 -51.56
C VAL A 267 -15.08 -11.39 -50.12
N THR A 268 -15.92 -12.39 -49.84
CA THR A 268 -16.41 -12.65 -48.47
C THR A 268 -15.28 -13.05 -47.52
N THR A 269 -14.30 -13.85 -47.95
CA THR A 269 -13.13 -14.17 -47.12
C THR A 269 -12.24 -12.96 -46.84
N LEU A 270 -12.04 -12.08 -47.83
CA LEU A 270 -11.27 -10.85 -47.66
C LEU A 270 -11.94 -9.90 -46.67
N GLN A 271 -13.26 -9.73 -46.77
CA GLN A 271 -14.04 -8.92 -45.82
C GLN A 271 -13.92 -9.44 -44.39
N LEU A 272 -14.09 -10.76 -44.19
CA LEU A 272 -13.96 -11.37 -42.88
C LEU A 272 -12.52 -11.30 -42.33
N GLN A 273 -11.51 -11.43 -43.19
CA GLN A 273 -10.12 -11.33 -42.78
C GLN A 273 -9.78 -9.89 -42.33
N LYS A 274 -10.27 -8.88 -43.05
CA LYS A 274 -10.13 -7.48 -42.64
C LYS A 274 -10.84 -7.21 -41.30
N GLN A 275 -12.05 -7.73 -41.11
CA GLN A 275 -12.74 -7.63 -39.81
C GLN A 275 -11.93 -8.29 -38.68
N LEU A 276 -11.30 -9.43 -38.96
CA LEU A 276 -10.44 -10.13 -37.99
C LEU A 276 -9.20 -9.30 -37.62
N GLU A 277 -8.58 -8.65 -38.60
CA GLU A 277 -7.43 -7.77 -38.39
C GLU A 277 -7.81 -6.53 -37.56
N ASP A 278 -8.92 -5.89 -37.89
CA ASP A 278 -9.45 -4.73 -37.15
C ASP A 278 -9.81 -5.10 -35.70
N GLU A 279 -10.49 -6.23 -35.48
CA GLU A 279 -10.81 -6.72 -34.13
C GLU A 279 -9.56 -7.15 -33.36
N SER A 280 -8.58 -7.78 -34.02
CA SER A 280 -7.31 -8.15 -33.39
C SER A 280 -6.50 -6.92 -32.99
N ALA A 281 -6.56 -5.83 -33.75
CA ALA A 281 -5.88 -4.58 -33.41
C ALA A 281 -6.51 -3.95 -32.16
N LYS A 282 -7.84 -3.86 -32.10
CA LYS A 282 -8.57 -3.41 -30.91
C LYS A 282 -8.27 -4.29 -29.69
N LEU A 283 -8.14 -5.59 -29.87
CA LEU A 283 -7.83 -6.50 -28.76
C LEU A 283 -6.44 -6.24 -28.16
N LYS A 284 -5.47 -5.76 -28.96
CA LYS A 284 -4.15 -5.36 -28.45
C LYS A 284 -4.23 -4.09 -27.61
N GLU A 285 -5.06 -3.13 -28.02
CA GLU A 285 -5.33 -1.91 -27.25
C GLU A 285 -5.88 -2.28 -25.86
N TYR A 286 -6.92 -3.12 -25.81
CA TYR A 286 -7.46 -3.61 -24.53
C TYR A 286 -6.44 -4.38 -23.66
N SER A 287 -5.47 -5.08 -24.26
CA SER A 287 -4.43 -5.73 -23.45
C SER A 287 -3.47 -4.74 -22.82
N CYS A 288 -3.17 -3.63 -23.50
CA CYS A 288 -2.38 -2.55 -22.91
C CYS A 288 -3.13 -1.92 -21.73
N ASP A 289 -4.42 -1.61 -21.90
CA ASP A 289 -5.25 -1.06 -20.81
C ASP A 289 -5.24 -1.98 -19.58
N LEU A 290 -5.33 -3.30 -19.78
CA LEU A 290 -5.26 -4.28 -18.69
C LEU A 290 -3.91 -4.33 -17.96
N ASP A 291 -2.81 -4.12 -18.68
CA ASP A 291 -1.47 -4.08 -18.09
C ASP A 291 -1.28 -2.79 -17.27
N ASP A 292 -1.86 -1.67 -17.73
CA ASP A 292 -1.85 -0.39 -16.99
C ASP A 292 -2.65 -0.52 -15.68
N TYR A 293 -3.89 -1.03 -15.73
CA TYR A 293 -4.69 -1.30 -14.52
C TYR A 293 -3.98 -2.24 -13.54
N LYS A 294 -3.29 -3.27 -14.04
CA LYS A 294 -2.56 -4.21 -13.20
C LYS A 294 -1.37 -3.55 -12.50
N THR A 295 -0.71 -2.62 -13.18
CA THR A 295 0.39 -1.84 -12.60
C THR A 295 -0.14 -0.94 -11.50
N GLU A 296 -1.23 -0.21 -11.77
CA GLU A 296 -1.86 0.68 -10.80
C GLU A 296 -2.37 -0.09 -9.57
N LEU A 297 -3.04 -1.23 -9.75
CA LEU A 297 -3.45 -2.09 -8.62
C LEU A 297 -2.27 -2.54 -7.76
N GLY A 298 -1.11 -2.82 -8.36
CA GLY A 298 0.11 -3.15 -7.63
C GLY A 298 0.61 -2.00 -6.75
N GLU A 299 0.54 -0.76 -7.23
CA GLU A 299 0.91 0.42 -6.45
C GLU A 299 -0.03 0.64 -5.25
N TYR A 300 -1.32 0.37 -5.40
CA TYR A 300 -2.27 0.42 -4.28
C TYR A 300 -2.05 -0.71 -3.27
N GLU A 301 -1.72 -1.93 -3.71
CA GLU A 301 -1.38 -3.04 -2.81
C GLU A 301 -0.15 -2.73 -1.95
N ASP A 302 0.88 -2.16 -2.55
CA ASP A 302 2.10 -1.73 -1.84
C ASP A 302 1.83 -0.61 -0.83
N ARG A 303 0.88 0.29 -1.11
CA ARG A 303 0.47 1.36 -0.17
C ARG A 303 -0.43 0.86 0.96
N LEU A 304 -1.12 -0.26 0.77
CA LEU A 304 -2.01 -0.86 1.76
C LEU A 304 -1.29 -1.85 2.70
N SER A 305 -0.08 -2.29 2.36
CA SER A 305 0.74 -3.25 3.12
C SER A 305 1.61 -2.60 4.19
#